data_AF-A0AB38FYE2-F1
#
_entry.id   AF-A0AB38FYE2-F1
#
_cell.length_a   1.000
_cell.length_b   1.000
_cell.length_c   1.000
_cell.angle_alpha   90.00
_cell.angle_beta   90.00
_cell.angle_gamma   90.00
#
_symmetry.space_group_name_H-M   'P 1'
#
loop_
_entity.id
_entity.type
_entity.pdbx_description
1 polymer ?
#
loop_
_entity_poly.entity_id
_entity_poly.type
_entity_poly.pdbx_seq_one_letter_code
_entity_poly.pdbx_strand_id
1 'polypeptide(L)'
;MPIHDNSPRPQEFAAVDLGSNSFHMVIARVVDGAMQIIGRLKQRVHLADGLNENNMLSEEAMERGLSCLSLFAERLQGFSPSSVCIVGTHTLRVALNAQEFLKRAEKVIPYPIEIISGNEEARLIFMGVEHTQPEKGRKLVIDIGGGSTEMVIGEDFEPQLVESRRMGCVSFAQMFFAGGVINKENFQRARLAASQKLETLSWQYRIHGWNVALGASGTIKAAHEVLLAMGEKDGFVTPERLEMLVDELLKHKNFEALSMPGLSDERKAVFVPGLAILCGVFDALAIKELRLSDGALREGVLYEMEGRFRHQDIRSRTAQSLANHYNIDREQARRVLETTMQMYDQWEAQNPKLANPQLAALLKWAVMLHEVGLNINHSGMHRHSAYILQNSDLPGFNQEQQTLMATLVRCHRKAIKLDEIPRFTLFKKKQFLPMIQLLRLGVLLNNQRQATTTPPTLTLTTEAHHWTLCFPHDWFSQNSLVLLDLEKEQQYWESVTGWWLKIKEEDAPVIAA
;
A
#
# COMPACT_ATOMS: atom_id res chain seq x y z
N MET A 1 40.48 2.49 -26.65
CA MET A 1 40.55 1.48 -25.58
C MET A 1 39.22 0.72 -25.58
N PRO A 2 39.21 -0.61 -25.73
CA PRO A 2 38.00 -1.38 -25.46
C PRO A 2 37.70 -1.24 -23.96
N ILE A 3 36.50 -0.77 -23.63
CA ILE A 3 36.04 -0.74 -22.24
C ILE A 3 35.74 -2.19 -21.87
N HIS A 4 36.73 -2.87 -21.26
CA HIS A 4 36.52 -4.13 -20.58
C HIS A 4 35.81 -3.83 -19.26
N ASP A 5 34.49 -3.67 -19.31
CA ASP A 5 33.68 -3.32 -18.14
C ASP A 5 33.24 -4.61 -17.42
N ASN A 6 34.10 -5.10 -16.52
CA ASN A 6 33.73 -6.13 -15.53
C ASN A 6 33.14 -5.50 -14.25
N SER A 7 32.85 -4.19 -14.25
CA SER A 7 32.11 -3.55 -13.18
C SER A 7 30.65 -4.00 -13.26
N PRO A 8 30.04 -4.52 -12.18
CA PRO A 8 28.62 -4.80 -12.19
C PRO A 8 27.86 -3.50 -12.50
N ARG A 9 27.03 -3.51 -13.54
CA ARG A 9 26.21 -2.35 -13.89
C ARG A 9 25.38 -1.95 -12.66
N PRO A 10 25.35 -0.66 -12.28
CA PRO A 10 24.53 -0.21 -11.17
C PRO A 10 23.08 -0.64 -11.40
N GLN A 11 22.45 -1.22 -10.39
CA GLN A 11 21.07 -1.67 -10.52
C GLN A 11 20.16 -0.44 -10.71
N GLU A 12 19.36 -0.48 -11.77
CA GLU A 12 18.38 0.56 -12.09
C GLU A 12 17.01 0.18 -11.49
N PHE A 13 16.30 1.20 -11.01
CA PHE A 13 14.99 1.09 -10.39
C PHE A 13 14.05 2.12 -10.99
N ALA A 14 12.76 1.78 -11.04
CA ALA A 14 11.72 2.69 -11.46
C ALA A 14 10.54 2.67 -10.49
N ALA A 15 10.09 3.86 -10.10
CA ALA A 15 8.85 4.05 -9.38
C ALA A 15 7.84 4.77 -10.27
N VAL A 16 6.64 4.23 -10.36
CA VAL A 16 5.53 4.75 -11.15
C VAL A 16 4.33 5.01 -10.23
N ASP A 17 3.75 6.20 -10.33
CA ASP A 17 2.55 6.60 -9.60
C ASP A 17 1.41 6.86 -10.59
N LEU A 18 0.30 6.15 -10.42
CA LEU A 18 -0.94 6.30 -11.18
C LEU A 18 -1.93 7.21 -10.44
N GLY A 19 -1.63 8.52 -10.48
CA GLY A 19 -2.42 9.55 -9.82
C GLY A 19 -3.73 9.91 -10.53
N SER A 20 -4.59 10.65 -9.82
CA SER A 20 -5.89 11.13 -10.33
C SER A 20 -5.79 12.03 -11.57
N ASN A 21 -4.80 12.93 -11.59
CA ASN A 21 -4.64 13.90 -12.67
C ASN A 21 -3.53 13.50 -13.66
N SER A 22 -2.43 12.96 -13.17
CA SER A 22 -1.26 12.64 -13.98
C SER A 22 -0.63 11.33 -13.51
N PHE A 23 -0.06 10.60 -14.45
CA PHE A 23 0.83 9.48 -14.15
C PHE A 23 2.26 9.99 -14.15
N HIS A 24 3.04 9.54 -13.18
CA HIS A 24 4.43 9.92 -12.99
C HIS A 24 5.32 8.70 -13.02
N MET A 25 6.53 8.86 -13.53
CA MET A 25 7.57 7.85 -13.46
C MET A 25 8.90 8.52 -13.13
N VAL A 26 9.66 7.90 -12.23
CA VAL A 26 11.05 8.25 -11.95
C VAL A 26 11.91 7.00 -12.12
N ILE A 27 13.02 7.14 -12.82
CA ILE A 27 14.02 6.09 -13.02
C ILE A 27 15.30 6.56 -12.33
N ALA A 28 15.92 5.68 -11.56
CA ALA A 28 17.13 5.97 -10.82
C ALA A 28 18.05 4.75 -10.76
N ARG A 29 19.27 4.97 -10.28
CA ARG A 29 20.23 3.92 -9.95
C ARG A 29 20.96 4.25 -8.67
N VAL A 30 21.51 3.24 -8.02
CA VAL A 30 22.39 3.44 -6.84
C VAL A 30 23.84 3.35 -7.28
N VAL A 31 24.61 4.42 -7.05
CA VAL A 31 26.05 4.47 -7.31
C VAL A 31 26.75 4.85 -6.01
N ASP A 32 27.66 4.00 -5.54
CA ASP A 32 28.40 4.17 -4.28
C ASP A 32 27.48 4.46 -3.06
N GLY A 33 26.31 3.83 -3.03
CA GLY A 33 25.33 3.97 -1.96
C GLY A 33 24.44 5.22 -2.06
N ALA A 34 24.67 6.10 -3.04
CA ALA A 34 23.87 7.29 -3.31
C ALA A 34 22.86 7.06 -4.44
N MET A 35 21.64 7.59 -4.25
CA MET A 35 20.59 7.55 -5.26
C MET A 35 20.86 8.59 -6.35
N GLN A 36 20.94 8.15 -7.61
CA GLN A 36 21.11 9.01 -8.77
C GLN A 36 19.88 8.90 -9.68
N ILE A 37 19.14 9.99 -9.84
CA ILE A 37 18.00 10.05 -10.76
C ILE A 37 18.51 10.08 -12.22
N ILE A 38 18.06 9.12 -13.02
CA ILE A 38 18.37 8.99 -14.45
C ILE A 38 17.37 9.79 -15.28
N GLY A 39 16.09 9.74 -14.92
CA GLY A 39 15.04 10.40 -15.69
C GLY A 39 13.72 10.50 -14.96
N ARG A 40 12.91 11.49 -15.37
CA ARG A 40 11.54 11.69 -14.90
C ARG A 40 10.62 11.81 -16.09
N LEU A 41 9.47 11.14 -16.03
CA LEU A 41 8.39 11.30 -16.98
C LEU A 41 7.12 11.68 -16.23
N LYS A 42 6.31 12.52 -16.87
CA LYS A 42 5.00 12.93 -16.38
C LYS A 42 4.07 12.99 -17.58
N GLN A 43 2.94 12.29 -17.49
CA GLN A 43 1.90 12.33 -18.51
C GLN A 43 0.57 12.67 -17.85
N ARG A 44 -0.15 13.62 -18.43
CA ARG A 44 -1.50 13.97 -17.98
C ARG A 44 -2.48 12.96 -18.56
N VAL A 45 -3.16 12.25 -17.67
CA VAL A 45 -4.12 11.19 -18.02
C VAL A 45 -5.54 11.63 -17.66
N HIS A 46 -5.68 12.46 -16.62
CA HIS A 46 -6.97 12.91 -16.10
C HIS A 46 -7.89 11.70 -15.85
N LEU A 47 -7.38 10.73 -15.09
CA LEU A 47 -8.11 9.48 -14.82
C LEU A 47 -9.36 9.76 -13.97
N ALA A 48 -9.26 10.70 -13.03
CA ALA A 48 -10.38 11.11 -12.18
C ALA A 48 -11.53 11.78 -12.94
N ASP A 49 -11.28 12.44 -14.08
CA ASP A 49 -12.34 13.04 -14.90
C ASP A 49 -13.29 11.96 -15.47
N GLY A 50 -12.83 10.71 -15.56
CA GLY A 50 -13.64 9.59 -15.99
C GLY A 50 -14.49 8.94 -14.89
N LEU A 51 -14.35 9.34 -13.62
CA LEU A 51 -15.19 8.82 -12.54
C LEU A 51 -16.56 9.48 -12.57
N ASN A 52 -17.60 8.67 -12.76
CA ASN A 52 -18.99 9.13 -12.67
C ASN A 52 -19.53 9.08 -11.23
N GLU A 53 -20.78 9.50 -11.04
CA GLU A 53 -21.47 9.51 -9.73
C GLU A 53 -21.57 8.12 -9.07
N ASN A 54 -21.51 7.04 -9.87
CA ASN A 54 -21.50 5.66 -9.39
C ASN A 54 -20.08 5.12 -9.12
N ASN A 55 -19.06 5.98 -9.14
CA ASN A 55 -17.64 5.62 -9.02
C ASN A 55 -17.18 4.59 -10.07
N MET A 56 -17.70 4.68 -11.29
CA MET A 56 -17.24 3.87 -12.42
C MET A 56 -16.35 4.73 -13.32
N LEU A 57 -15.18 4.19 -13.70
CA LEU A 57 -14.33 4.79 -14.72
C LEU A 57 -14.94 4.62 -16.11
N SER A 58 -14.99 5.71 -16.87
CA SER A 58 -15.37 5.69 -18.28
C SER A 58 -14.34 4.97 -19.15
N GLU A 59 -14.80 4.39 -20.26
CA GLU A 59 -13.92 3.78 -21.27
C GLU A 59 -12.86 4.75 -21.78
N GLU A 60 -13.24 6.00 -22.03
CA GLU A 60 -12.31 7.04 -22.51
C GLU A 60 -11.17 7.29 -21.53
N ALA A 61 -11.45 7.34 -20.22
CA ALA A 61 -10.41 7.53 -19.21
C ALA A 61 -9.52 6.29 -19.07
N MET A 62 -10.10 5.09 -19.15
CA MET A 62 -9.34 3.85 -19.17
C MET A 62 -8.40 3.79 -20.38
N GLU A 63 -8.86 4.12 -21.60
CA GLU A 63 -8.02 4.13 -22.81
C GLU A 63 -6.87 5.14 -22.74
N ARG A 64 -7.10 6.34 -22.18
CA ARG A 64 -6.02 7.30 -21.92
C ARG A 64 -4.98 6.73 -20.95
N GLY A 65 -5.44 6.09 -19.87
CA GLY A 65 -4.56 5.43 -18.89
C GLY A 65 -3.74 4.30 -19.50
N LEU A 66 -4.39 3.41 -20.26
CA LEU A 66 -3.74 2.29 -20.94
C LEU A 66 -2.71 2.76 -21.97
N SER A 67 -3.05 3.78 -22.76
CA SER A 67 -2.13 4.38 -23.73
C SER A 67 -0.88 4.95 -23.05
N CYS A 68 -1.04 5.62 -21.90
CA CYS A 68 0.09 6.09 -21.11
C CYS A 68 0.94 4.94 -20.54
N LEU A 69 0.30 3.86 -20.08
CA LEU A 69 1.01 2.69 -19.56
C LEU A 69 1.83 1.98 -20.64
N SER A 70 1.33 1.93 -21.89
CA SER A 70 2.11 1.43 -23.04
C SER A 70 3.40 2.24 -23.24
N LEU A 71 3.33 3.57 -23.19
CA LEU A 71 4.52 4.44 -23.30
C LEU A 71 5.50 4.22 -22.14
N PHE A 72 4.99 4.02 -20.93
CA PHE A 72 5.83 3.70 -19.77
C PHE A 72 6.48 2.32 -19.91
N ALA A 73 5.76 1.33 -20.44
CA ALA A 73 6.30 -0.01 -20.69
C ALA A 73 7.46 0.02 -21.70
N GLU A 74 7.35 0.82 -22.77
CA GLU A 74 8.45 1.05 -23.72
C GLU A 74 9.67 1.64 -23.03
N ARG A 75 9.47 2.64 -22.15
CA ARG A 75 10.58 3.28 -21.43
C ARG A 75 11.25 2.36 -20.40
N LEU A 76 10.49 1.40 -19.87
CA LEU A 76 10.91 0.40 -18.89
C LEU A 76 11.31 -0.94 -19.54
N GLN A 77 11.53 -0.98 -20.85
CA GLN A 77 11.99 -2.18 -21.52
C GLN A 77 13.31 -2.68 -20.90
N GLY A 78 13.36 -3.96 -20.54
CA GLY A 78 14.55 -4.59 -19.96
C GLY A 78 14.66 -4.51 -18.43
N PHE A 79 13.76 -3.80 -17.75
CA PHE A 79 13.69 -3.82 -16.29
C PHE A 79 13.12 -5.16 -15.81
N SER A 80 13.68 -5.71 -14.73
CA SER A 80 13.09 -6.86 -14.04
C SER A 80 11.88 -6.42 -13.21
N PRO A 81 10.89 -7.31 -12.96
CA PRO A 81 9.76 -6.98 -12.10
C PRO A 81 10.14 -6.53 -10.69
N SER A 82 11.26 -7.01 -10.14
CA SER A 82 11.80 -6.57 -8.85
C SER A 82 12.32 -5.13 -8.87
N SER A 83 12.67 -4.59 -10.04
CA SER A 83 13.22 -3.26 -10.23
C SER A 83 12.15 -2.21 -10.58
N VAL A 84 10.87 -2.57 -10.65
CA VAL A 84 9.77 -1.65 -10.95
C VAL A 84 8.67 -1.78 -9.91
N CYS A 85 8.24 -0.66 -9.33
CA CYS A 85 7.03 -0.60 -8.52
C CYS A 85 6.06 0.40 -9.14
N ILE A 86 4.82 -0.04 -9.37
CA ILE A 86 3.74 0.81 -9.87
C ILE A 86 2.67 0.90 -8.80
N VAL A 87 2.40 2.09 -8.29
CA VAL A 87 1.36 2.32 -7.28
C VAL A 87 0.15 3.03 -7.87
N GLY A 88 -1.04 2.61 -7.44
CA GLY A 88 -2.31 3.26 -7.75
C GLY A 88 -2.89 3.96 -6.53
N THR A 89 -3.31 5.22 -6.69
CA THR A 89 -3.77 6.06 -5.58
C THR A 89 -5.28 6.31 -5.63
N HIS A 90 -5.75 7.50 -5.24
CA HIS A 90 -7.16 7.81 -4.97
C HIS A 90 -8.15 7.29 -6.03
N THR A 91 -7.90 7.56 -7.31
CA THR A 91 -8.86 7.22 -8.38
C THR A 91 -9.05 5.71 -8.50
N LEU A 92 -7.97 4.92 -8.44
CA LEU A 92 -8.05 3.47 -8.48
C LEU A 92 -8.58 2.87 -7.16
N ARG A 93 -8.38 3.54 -6.02
CA ARG A 93 -9.02 3.15 -4.75
C ARG A 93 -10.55 3.27 -4.78
N VAL A 94 -11.07 4.28 -5.48
CA VAL A 94 -12.51 4.62 -5.48
C VAL A 94 -13.26 3.90 -6.60
N ALA A 95 -12.62 3.65 -7.75
CA ALA A 95 -13.25 3.05 -8.91
C ALA A 95 -13.77 1.62 -8.62
N LEU A 96 -15.08 1.41 -8.71
CA LEU A 96 -15.70 0.08 -8.52
C LEU A 96 -15.29 -0.91 -9.62
N ASN A 97 -14.97 -0.42 -10.81
CA ASN A 97 -14.42 -1.18 -11.93
C ASN A 97 -12.89 -1.12 -12.05
N ALA A 98 -12.16 -0.78 -10.97
CA ALA A 98 -10.69 -0.77 -10.99
C ALA A 98 -10.10 -2.10 -11.49
N GLN A 99 -10.67 -3.26 -11.12
CA GLN A 99 -10.18 -4.56 -11.58
C GLN A 99 -10.27 -4.75 -13.09
N GLU A 100 -11.23 -4.12 -13.77
CA GLU A 100 -11.31 -4.15 -15.23
C GLU A 100 -10.13 -3.38 -15.85
N PHE A 101 -9.87 -2.18 -15.35
CA PHE A 101 -8.71 -1.38 -15.75
C PHE A 101 -7.39 -2.14 -15.51
N LEU A 102 -7.21 -2.72 -14.32
CA LEU A 102 -6.01 -3.49 -13.97
C LEU A 102 -5.80 -4.70 -14.91
N LYS A 103 -6.87 -5.45 -15.19
CA LYS A 103 -6.81 -6.60 -16.12
C LYS A 103 -6.47 -6.18 -17.55
N ARG A 104 -6.88 -4.99 -17.99
CA ARG A 104 -6.48 -4.44 -19.30
C ARG A 104 -5.04 -3.93 -19.26
N ALA A 105 -4.61 -3.33 -18.15
CA ALA A 105 -3.24 -2.85 -17.95
C ALA A 105 -2.20 -3.98 -18.05
N GLU A 106 -2.50 -5.18 -17.54
CA GLU A 106 -1.63 -6.37 -17.67
C GLU A 106 -1.24 -6.70 -19.13
N LYS A 107 -2.02 -6.27 -20.12
CA LYS A 107 -1.72 -6.50 -21.54
C LYS A 107 -0.75 -5.48 -22.14
N VAL A 108 -0.59 -4.32 -21.51
CA VAL A 108 0.21 -3.19 -22.03
C VAL A 108 1.44 -2.89 -21.20
N ILE A 109 1.46 -3.28 -19.92
CA ILE A 109 2.63 -3.14 -19.04
C ILE A 109 2.84 -4.42 -18.24
N PRO A 110 4.06 -5.01 -18.24
CA PRO A 110 4.29 -6.33 -17.64
C PRO A 110 4.50 -6.28 -16.12
N TYR A 111 4.36 -5.11 -15.50
CA TYR A 111 4.58 -4.90 -14.07
C TYR A 111 3.23 -4.76 -13.35
N PRO A 112 3.05 -5.41 -12.19
CA PRO A 112 1.80 -5.31 -11.44
C PRO A 112 1.57 -3.88 -10.94
N ILE A 113 0.30 -3.47 -10.92
CA ILE A 113 -0.14 -2.21 -10.32
C ILE A 113 -0.63 -2.50 -8.89
N GLU A 114 -0.02 -1.85 -7.91
CA GLU A 114 -0.32 -2.01 -6.49
C GLU A 114 -1.18 -0.84 -6.00
N ILE A 115 -2.48 -1.07 -5.75
CA ILE A 115 -3.32 -0.03 -5.14
C ILE A 115 -2.93 0.10 -3.66
N ILE A 116 -2.58 1.31 -3.23
CA ILE A 116 -2.18 1.63 -1.86
C ILE A 116 -3.26 2.43 -1.14
N SER A 117 -3.35 2.30 0.20
CA SER A 117 -4.28 3.10 1.01
C SER A 117 -3.88 4.59 1.02
N GLY A 118 -4.79 5.48 1.44
CA GLY A 118 -4.46 6.90 1.60
C GLY A 118 -3.38 7.13 2.67
N ASN A 119 -3.39 6.34 3.74
CA ASN A 119 -2.40 6.44 4.82
C ASN A 119 -1.03 5.95 4.36
N GLU A 120 -0.97 4.88 3.55
CA GLU A 120 0.29 4.42 2.96
C GLU A 120 0.84 5.40 1.91
N GLU A 121 -0.03 6.02 1.12
CA GLU A 121 0.34 7.13 0.22
C GLU A 121 0.94 8.31 1.00
N ALA A 122 0.26 8.77 2.07
CA ALA A 122 0.76 9.83 2.93
C ALA A 122 2.13 9.49 3.53
N ARG A 123 2.29 8.26 4.03
CA ARG A 123 3.56 7.77 4.59
C ARG A 123 4.68 7.82 3.55
N LEU A 124 4.45 7.30 2.34
CA LEU A 124 5.43 7.30 1.27
C LEU A 124 5.78 8.73 0.81
N ILE A 125 4.79 9.64 0.73
CA ILE A 125 5.04 11.05 0.45
C ILE A 125 5.98 11.65 1.51
N PHE A 126 5.71 11.43 2.80
CA PHE A 126 6.59 11.87 3.88
C PHE A 126 8.01 11.32 3.72
N MET A 127 8.17 10.02 3.44
CA MET A 127 9.49 9.43 3.18
C MET A 127 10.19 10.09 1.99
N GLY A 128 9.48 10.35 0.90
CA GLY A 128 10.02 11.04 -0.27
C GLY A 128 10.50 12.45 0.05
N VAL A 129 9.76 13.18 0.88
CA VAL A 129 10.16 14.50 1.37
C VAL A 129 11.38 14.41 2.29
N GLU A 130 11.38 13.53 3.29
CA GLU A 130 12.52 13.35 4.21
C GLU A 130 13.83 13.03 3.48
N HIS A 131 13.78 12.20 2.43
CA HIS A 131 14.98 11.84 1.67
C HIS A 131 15.44 12.91 0.68
N THR A 132 14.60 13.88 0.33
CA THR A 132 14.94 14.93 -0.65
C THR A 132 15.23 16.26 0.00
N GLN A 133 14.68 16.52 1.20
CA GLN A 133 14.87 17.73 1.96
C GLN A 133 15.78 17.46 3.17
N PRO A 134 17.04 17.90 3.15
CA PRO A 134 18.00 17.66 4.23
C PRO A 134 17.78 18.58 5.45
N GLU A 135 16.54 19.00 5.69
CA GLU A 135 16.17 19.82 6.84
C GLU A 135 16.09 18.95 8.10
N LYS A 136 16.59 19.47 9.23
CA LYS A 136 16.52 18.81 10.53
C LYS A 136 15.25 19.18 11.27
N GLY A 137 14.86 18.31 12.20
CA GLY A 137 13.72 18.51 13.08
C GLY A 137 12.41 18.00 12.49
N ARG A 138 11.35 18.20 13.27
CA ARG A 138 10.01 17.73 12.98
C ARG A 138 9.37 18.48 11.83
N LYS A 139 8.81 17.74 10.87
CA LYS A 139 8.23 18.30 9.65
C LYS A 139 6.74 18.01 9.58
N LEU A 140 5.97 19.03 9.21
CA LEU A 140 4.62 18.86 8.68
C LEU A 140 4.73 18.78 7.16
N VAL A 141 4.28 17.69 6.56
CA VAL A 141 4.23 17.50 5.11
C VAL A 141 2.77 17.54 4.65
N ILE A 142 2.49 18.40 3.67
CA ILE A 142 1.17 18.56 3.04
C ILE A 142 1.29 18.22 1.55
N ASP A 143 0.45 17.34 1.03
CA ASP A 143 0.33 17.08 -0.41
C ASP A 143 -1.12 17.24 -0.84
N ILE A 144 -1.38 18.11 -1.82
CA ILE A 144 -2.71 18.32 -2.39
C ILE A 144 -2.74 17.72 -3.81
N GLY A 145 -3.25 16.49 -3.88
CA GLY A 145 -3.46 15.74 -5.11
C GLY A 145 -4.76 16.10 -5.84
N GLY A 146 -5.09 15.29 -6.84
CA GLY A 146 -6.30 15.45 -7.65
C GLY A 146 -7.58 15.00 -6.94
N GLY A 147 -7.52 13.91 -6.17
CA GLY A 147 -8.67 13.34 -5.46
C GLY A 147 -8.52 13.24 -3.93
N SER A 148 -7.30 13.27 -3.41
CA SER A 148 -7.02 13.30 -1.97
C SER A 148 -5.97 14.35 -1.61
N THR A 149 -5.91 14.63 -0.31
CA THR A 149 -4.92 15.49 0.33
C THR A 149 -4.35 14.73 1.52
N GLU A 150 -3.03 14.65 1.59
CA GLU A 150 -2.29 13.94 2.62
C GLU A 150 -1.64 14.96 3.56
N MET A 151 -1.69 14.69 4.87
CA MET A 151 -0.98 15.46 5.88
C MET A 151 -0.24 14.53 6.83
N VAL A 152 1.06 14.74 6.98
CA VAL A 152 1.90 13.94 7.87
C VAL A 152 2.70 14.83 8.79
N ILE A 153 2.77 14.50 10.08
CA ILE A 153 3.85 15.01 10.93
C ILE A 153 4.79 13.86 11.26
N GLY A 154 6.09 14.08 11.09
CA GLY A 154 7.12 13.11 11.42
C GLY A 154 8.49 13.75 11.62
N GLU A 155 9.44 12.95 12.04
CA GLU A 155 10.82 13.37 12.35
C GLU A 155 11.77 12.19 12.14
N ASP A 156 12.96 12.45 11.59
CA ASP A 156 14.01 11.45 11.37
C ASP A 156 13.51 10.17 10.66
N PHE A 157 12.81 10.33 9.53
CA PHE A 157 12.22 9.23 8.75
C PHE A 157 11.13 8.41 9.49
N GLU A 158 10.67 8.86 10.65
CA GLU A 158 9.57 8.23 11.40
C GLU A 158 8.30 9.11 11.36
N PRO A 159 7.26 8.67 10.63
CA PRO A 159 5.94 9.29 10.70
C PRO A 159 5.33 9.13 12.10
N GLN A 160 4.75 10.20 12.64
CA GLN A 160 4.15 10.25 13.98
C GLN A 160 2.62 10.44 13.91
N LEU A 161 2.15 11.31 13.02
CA LEU A 161 0.73 11.49 12.68
C LEU A 161 0.58 11.36 11.16
N VAL A 162 -0.30 10.51 10.68
CA VAL A 162 -0.46 10.20 9.25
C VAL A 162 -1.94 10.23 8.91
N GLU A 163 -2.34 11.14 8.02
CA GLU A 163 -3.73 11.31 7.65
C GLU A 163 -3.87 11.54 6.14
N SER A 164 -4.90 10.94 5.54
CA SER A 164 -5.35 11.26 4.18
C SER A 164 -6.83 11.63 4.20
N ARG A 165 -7.20 12.67 3.44
CA ARG A 165 -8.59 13.14 3.31
C ARG A 165 -9.01 13.13 1.86
N ARG A 166 -10.26 12.70 1.62
CA ARG A 166 -10.89 12.75 0.29
C ARG A 166 -11.29 14.18 -0.05
N MET A 167 -10.31 14.97 -0.44
CA MET A 167 -10.41 16.31 -1.01
C MET A 167 -9.20 16.54 -1.91
N GLY A 168 -9.44 16.87 -3.17
CA GLY A 168 -8.37 17.15 -4.12
C GLY A 168 -8.87 18.07 -5.21
N CYS A 169 -7.95 18.68 -5.95
CA CYS A 169 -8.28 19.78 -6.86
C CYS A 169 -9.28 19.38 -7.97
N VAL A 170 -9.26 18.15 -8.47
CA VAL A 170 -10.21 17.67 -9.49
C VAL A 170 -11.59 17.48 -8.87
N SER A 171 -11.67 16.76 -7.75
CA SER A 171 -12.95 16.52 -7.06
C SER A 171 -13.62 17.83 -6.59
N PHE A 172 -12.84 18.79 -6.09
CA PHE A 172 -13.35 20.08 -5.64
C PHE A 172 -13.75 20.99 -6.81
N ALA A 173 -13.10 20.86 -7.98
CA ALA A 173 -13.55 21.54 -9.20
C ALA A 173 -15.01 21.17 -9.51
N GLN A 174 -15.30 19.87 -9.55
CA GLN A 174 -16.62 19.34 -9.87
C GLN A 174 -17.67 19.72 -8.80
N MET A 175 -17.31 19.64 -7.51
CA MET A 175 -18.25 19.88 -6.41
C MET A 175 -18.59 21.37 -6.19
N PHE A 176 -17.61 22.27 -6.31
CA PHE A 176 -17.77 23.67 -5.87
C PHE A 176 -17.69 24.70 -7.01
N PHE A 177 -17.16 24.32 -8.17
CA PHE A 177 -16.91 25.23 -9.29
C PHE A 177 -17.55 24.69 -10.58
N ALA A 178 -18.86 24.44 -10.54
CA ALA A 178 -19.62 23.96 -11.69
C ALA A 178 -19.38 24.84 -12.93
N GLY A 179 -19.05 24.22 -14.06
CA GLY A 179 -18.70 24.92 -15.31
C GLY A 179 -17.42 25.77 -15.23
N GLY A 180 -16.57 25.56 -14.23
CA GLY A 180 -15.35 26.35 -14.01
C GLY A 180 -15.61 27.77 -13.52
N VAL A 181 -16.81 28.07 -13.02
CA VAL A 181 -17.20 29.43 -12.61
C VAL A 181 -16.48 29.85 -11.32
N ILE A 182 -15.77 30.98 -11.41
CA ILE A 182 -15.05 31.61 -10.30
C ILE A 182 -15.89 32.75 -9.72
N ASN A 183 -16.24 32.64 -8.44
CA ASN A 183 -16.80 33.72 -7.64
C ASN A 183 -16.45 33.51 -6.16
N LYS A 184 -16.72 34.53 -5.34
CA LYS A 184 -16.37 34.55 -3.92
C LYS A 184 -17.09 33.44 -3.15
N GLU A 185 -18.35 33.20 -3.46
CA GLU A 185 -19.21 32.24 -2.78
C GLU A 185 -18.74 30.79 -3.02
N ASN A 186 -18.41 30.45 -4.26
CA ASN A 186 -17.85 29.14 -4.65
C ASN A 186 -16.51 28.90 -3.94
N PHE A 187 -15.63 29.90 -3.98
CA PHE A 187 -14.32 29.80 -3.35
C PHE A 187 -14.43 29.62 -1.83
N GLN A 188 -15.26 30.43 -1.17
CA GLN A 188 -15.48 30.34 0.28
C GLN A 188 -16.09 28.99 0.69
N ARG A 189 -17.05 28.47 -0.08
CA ARG A 189 -17.62 27.13 0.17
C ARG A 189 -16.55 26.03 0.06
N ALA A 190 -15.71 26.08 -0.97
CA ALA A 190 -14.62 25.12 -1.14
C ALA A 190 -13.58 25.20 0.00
N ARG A 191 -13.16 26.41 0.38
CA ARG A 191 -12.23 26.64 1.51
C ARG A 191 -12.80 26.11 2.82
N LEU A 192 -14.06 26.45 3.14
CA LEU A 192 -14.73 25.98 4.36
C LEU A 192 -14.88 24.46 4.36
N ALA A 193 -15.23 23.85 3.22
CA ALA A 193 -15.34 22.40 3.12
C ALA A 193 -14.00 21.68 3.32
N ALA A 194 -12.89 22.29 2.89
CA ALA A 194 -11.55 21.78 3.19
C ALA A 194 -11.26 21.86 4.70
N SER A 195 -11.50 23.01 5.33
CA SER A 195 -11.31 23.18 6.78
C SER A 195 -12.18 22.19 7.60
N GLN A 196 -13.43 21.98 7.19
CA GLN A 196 -14.35 21.04 7.82
C GLN A 196 -13.80 19.60 7.81
N LYS A 197 -13.17 19.16 6.71
CA LYS A 197 -12.57 17.82 6.61
C LYS A 197 -11.37 17.62 7.55
N LEU A 198 -10.81 18.71 8.07
CA LEU A 198 -9.65 18.72 8.98
C LEU A 198 -10.05 18.97 10.43
N GLU A 199 -11.33 19.16 10.73
CA GLU A 199 -11.82 19.52 12.07
C GLU A 199 -11.34 18.52 13.13
N THR A 200 -11.46 17.21 12.86
CA THR A 200 -11.13 16.13 13.79
C THR A 200 -9.62 15.96 14.07
N LEU A 201 -8.75 16.46 13.19
CA LEU A 201 -7.28 16.30 13.33
C LEU A 201 -6.56 17.60 13.72
N SER A 202 -7.20 18.75 13.49
CA SER A 202 -6.59 20.08 13.65
C SER A 202 -5.93 20.30 15.02
N TRP A 203 -6.63 19.96 16.11
CA TRP A 203 -6.11 20.12 17.47
C TRP A 203 -4.89 19.22 17.73
N GLN A 204 -4.97 17.96 17.32
CA GLN A 204 -3.88 16.99 17.51
C GLN A 204 -2.63 17.43 16.76
N TYR A 205 -2.78 17.85 15.49
CA TYR A 205 -1.66 18.31 14.67
C TYR A 205 -1.02 19.58 15.25
N ARG A 206 -1.83 20.54 15.70
CA ARG A 206 -1.34 21.82 16.26
C ARG A 206 -0.61 21.64 17.58
N ILE A 207 -1.09 20.77 18.48
CA ILE A 207 -0.39 20.47 19.73
C ILE A 207 0.89 19.70 19.49
N HIS A 208 0.85 18.74 18.55
CA HIS A 208 2.04 17.98 18.21
C HIS A 208 3.11 18.87 17.58
N GLY A 209 2.69 19.84 16.76
CA GLY A 209 3.54 20.89 16.22
C GLY A 209 4.59 20.41 15.23
N TRP A 210 5.33 21.36 14.67
CA TRP A 210 6.40 21.12 13.70
C TRP A 210 7.42 22.26 13.76
N ASN A 211 8.65 21.98 13.34
CA ASN A 211 9.68 23.00 13.16
C ASN A 211 9.58 23.64 11.77
N VAL A 212 9.23 22.84 10.76
CA VAL A 212 9.07 23.29 9.36
C VAL A 212 7.83 22.64 8.73
N ALA A 213 7.14 23.39 7.88
CA ALA A 213 6.08 22.84 7.05
C ALA A 213 6.53 22.81 5.58
N LEU A 214 6.37 21.65 4.96
CA LEU A 214 6.75 21.36 3.58
C LEU A 214 5.52 20.94 2.80
N GLY A 215 5.43 21.41 1.57
CA GLY A 215 4.34 21.17 0.67
C GLY A 215 4.79 20.50 -0.60
N ALA A 216 4.09 19.45 -1.04
CA ALA A 216 4.41 18.67 -2.22
C ALA A 216 3.33 18.82 -3.32
N SER A 217 3.64 18.27 -4.50
CA SER A 217 2.73 18.16 -5.65
C SER A 217 2.30 19.49 -6.30
N GLY A 218 1.51 19.35 -7.39
CA GLY A 218 1.31 20.40 -8.38
C GLY A 218 0.55 21.63 -7.90
N THR A 219 -0.28 21.52 -6.87
CA THR A 219 -1.05 22.67 -6.34
C THR A 219 -0.18 23.65 -5.59
N ILE A 220 0.64 23.13 -4.66
CA ILE A 220 1.55 23.97 -3.87
C ILE A 220 2.67 24.50 -4.77
N LYS A 221 3.18 23.69 -5.71
CA LYS A 221 4.13 24.14 -6.72
C LYS A 221 3.60 25.31 -7.55
N ALA A 222 2.36 25.21 -8.05
CA ALA A 222 1.77 26.31 -8.82
C ALA A 222 1.56 27.57 -7.96
N ALA A 223 1.15 27.44 -6.70
CA ALA A 223 1.00 28.59 -5.82
C ALA A 223 2.35 29.29 -5.58
N HIS A 224 3.41 28.51 -5.34
CA HIS A 224 4.79 29.01 -5.23
C HIS A 224 5.25 29.74 -6.51
N GLU A 225 5.08 29.13 -7.68
CA GLU A 225 5.49 29.71 -8.97
C GLU A 225 4.75 31.03 -9.27
N VAL A 226 3.44 31.09 -8.98
CA VAL A 226 2.64 32.31 -9.15
C VAL A 226 3.08 33.41 -8.18
N LEU A 227 3.36 33.10 -6.91
CA LEU A 227 3.87 34.08 -5.95
C LEU A 227 5.21 34.68 -6.40
N LEU A 228 6.14 33.85 -6.88
CA LEU A 228 7.41 34.31 -7.44
C LEU A 228 7.18 35.21 -8.66
N ALA A 229 6.29 34.82 -9.56
CA ALA A 229 5.96 35.60 -10.75
C ALA A 229 5.22 36.92 -10.43
N MET A 230 4.54 37.01 -9.29
CA MET A 230 3.93 38.24 -8.75
C MET A 230 4.94 39.14 -8.02
N GLY A 231 6.20 38.71 -7.85
CA GLY A 231 7.29 39.51 -7.30
C GLY A 231 7.66 39.22 -5.85
N GLU A 232 7.11 38.15 -5.23
CA GLU A 232 7.56 37.71 -3.90
C GLU A 232 9.00 37.18 -3.95
N LYS A 233 9.80 37.50 -2.93
CA LYS A 233 11.27 37.32 -2.98
C LYS A 233 11.77 35.92 -2.66
N ASP A 234 11.05 35.19 -1.80
CA ASP A 234 11.51 33.92 -1.21
C ASP A 234 10.63 32.71 -1.59
N GLY A 235 9.45 32.96 -2.18
CA GLY A 235 8.50 31.93 -2.60
C GLY A 235 7.84 31.14 -1.46
N PHE A 236 7.99 31.53 -0.20
CA PHE A 236 7.27 30.90 0.89
C PHE A 236 5.77 31.17 0.78
N VAL A 237 4.95 30.17 1.08
CA VAL A 237 3.51 30.35 1.16
C VAL A 237 3.15 30.71 2.60
N THR A 238 2.52 31.86 2.80
CA THR A 238 2.04 32.36 4.10
C THR A 238 0.54 32.67 4.02
N PRO A 239 -0.18 32.81 5.15
CA PRO A 239 -1.59 33.21 5.13
C PRO A 239 -1.86 34.48 4.31
N GLU A 240 -1.02 35.50 4.47
CA GLU A 240 -1.16 36.79 3.79
C GLU A 240 -0.97 36.66 2.28
N ARG A 241 0.02 35.87 1.87
CA ARG A 241 0.29 35.57 0.45
C ARG A 241 -0.79 34.71 -0.19
N LEU A 242 -1.43 33.82 0.58
CA LEU A 242 -2.60 33.08 0.10
C LEU A 242 -3.76 34.03 -0.18
N GLU A 243 -4.05 34.99 0.71
CA GLU A 243 -5.09 35.99 0.44
C GLU A 243 -4.76 36.84 -0.80
N MET A 244 -3.49 37.20 -1.02
CA MET A 244 -3.07 37.87 -2.26
C MET A 244 -3.39 37.04 -3.51
N LEU A 245 -3.11 35.73 -3.49
CA LEU A 245 -3.47 34.83 -4.59
C LEU A 245 -4.99 34.75 -4.79
N VAL A 246 -5.76 34.73 -3.71
CA VAL A 246 -7.23 34.71 -3.75
C VAL A 246 -7.78 36.00 -4.35
N ASP A 247 -7.28 37.16 -3.93
CA ASP A 247 -7.70 38.46 -4.44
C ASP A 247 -7.41 38.60 -5.94
N GLU A 248 -6.25 38.13 -6.40
CA GLU A 248 -5.91 38.11 -7.82
C GLU A 248 -6.82 37.15 -8.59
N LEU A 249 -7.04 35.94 -8.07
CA LEU A 249 -7.88 34.93 -8.69
C LEU A 249 -9.33 35.39 -8.87
N LEU A 250 -9.90 36.10 -7.89
CA LEU A 250 -11.28 36.57 -7.91
C LEU A 250 -11.55 37.69 -8.94
N LYS A 251 -10.50 38.22 -9.59
CA LYS A 251 -10.62 39.12 -10.75
C LYS A 251 -11.12 38.39 -12.00
N HIS A 252 -10.94 37.07 -12.06
CA HIS A 252 -11.37 36.23 -13.18
C HIS A 252 -12.73 35.59 -12.90
N LYS A 253 -13.50 35.30 -13.96
CA LYS A 253 -14.86 34.71 -13.85
C LYS A 253 -14.92 33.23 -14.17
N ASN A 254 -13.92 32.69 -14.85
CA ASN A 254 -13.89 31.30 -15.26
C ASN A 254 -12.46 30.76 -15.29
N PHE A 255 -12.29 29.46 -15.10
CA PHE A 255 -10.99 28.76 -15.23
C PHE A 255 -10.33 29.02 -16.59
N GLU A 256 -11.08 29.03 -17.70
CA GLU A 256 -10.52 29.27 -19.03
C GLU A 256 -9.92 30.68 -19.17
N ALA A 257 -10.56 31.66 -18.53
CA ALA A 257 -10.14 33.05 -18.52
C ALA A 257 -9.16 33.40 -17.39
N LEU A 258 -8.77 32.41 -16.57
CA LEU A 258 -7.82 32.60 -15.47
C LEU A 258 -6.45 32.89 -16.06
N SER A 259 -5.92 34.10 -15.85
CA SER A 259 -4.64 34.52 -16.42
C SER A 259 -3.77 35.12 -15.32
N MET A 260 -3.12 34.23 -14.56
CA MET A 260 -2.16 34.62 -13.53
C MET A 260 -0.72 34.39 -14.02
N PRO A 261 0.21 35.32 -13.74
CA PRO A 261 1.63 35.13 -14.05
C PRO A 261 2.18 33.83 -13.46
N GLY A 262 2.98 33.08 -14.24
CA GLY A 262 3.57 31.81 -13.80
C GLY A 262 2.62 30.60 -13.84
N LEU A 263 1.32 30.79 -14.04
CA LEU A 263 0.37 29.68 -14.14
C LEU A 263 0.27 29.15 -15.57
N SER A 264 0.70 27.91 -15.79
CA SER A 264 0.50 27.23 -17.08
C SER A 264 -0.98 27.09 -17.44
N ASP A 265 -1.34 27.14 -18.73
CA ASP A 265 -2.73 26.92 -19.23
C ASP A 265 -3.33 25.62 -18.68
N GLU A 266 -2.52 24.59 -18.75
CA GLU A 266 -2.76 23.26 -18.26
C GLU A 266 -3.10 23.18 -16.74
N ARG A 267 -2.71 24.15 -15.91
CA ARG A 267 -3.02 24.19 -14.48
C ARG A 267 -4.26 25.02 -14.16
N LYS A 268 -4.76 25.83 -15.10
CA LYS A 268 -5.91 26.72 -14.87
C LYS A 268 -7.15 25.97 -14.40
N ALA A 269 -7.42 24.80 -14.99
CA ALA A 269 -8.58 23.97 -14.69
C ALA A 269 -8.62 23.43 -13.24
N VAL A 270 -7.48 23.38 -12.55
CA VAL A 270 -7.34 22.75 -11.22
C VAL A 270 -6.72 23.68 -10.17
N PHE A 271 -6.26 24.87 -10.55
CA PHE A 271 -5.56 25.78 -9.64
C PHE A 271 -6.50 26.36 -8.58
N VAL A 272 -7.66 26.87 -9.00
CA VAL A 272 -8.65 27.49 -8.10
C VAL A 272 -9.12 26.55 -6.98
N PRO A 273 -9.62 25.33 -7.26
CA PRO A 273 -10.03 24.41 -6.21
C PRO A 273 -8.84 23.94 -5.36
N GLY A 274 -7.66 23.77 -5.96
CA GLY A 274 -6.44 23.46 -5.21
C GLY A 274 -6.04 24.55 -4.23
N LEU A 275 -6.12 25.82 -4.64
CA LEU A 275 -5.85 26.97 -3.78
C LEU A 275 -6.86 27.08 -2.64
N ALA A 276 -8.15 26.80 -2.91
CA ALA A 276 -9.17 26.76 -1.87
C ALA A 276 -8.87 25.70 -0.79
N ILE A 277 -8.42 24.50 -1.20
CA ILE A 277 -7.97 23.46 -0.28
C ILE A 277 -6.75 23.93 0.52
N LEU A 278 -5.76 24.52 -0.15
CA LEU A 278 -4.55 25.02 0.50
C LEU A 278 -4.88 26.08 1.56
N CYS A 279 -5.79 27.01 1.26
CA CYS A 279 -6.28 27.99 2.23
C CYS A 279 -6.96 27.31 3.42
N GLY A 280 -7.82 26.32 3.18
CA GLY A 280 -8.50 25.58 4.26
C GLY A 280 -7.52 24.79 5.15
N VAL A 281 -6.44 24.24 4.57
CA VAL A 281 -5.36 23.60 5.33
C VAL A 281 -4.63 24.62 6.22
N PHE A 282 -4.30 25.80 5.69
CA PHE A 282 -3.68 26.88 6.46
C PHE A 282 -4.56 27.34 7.60
N ASP A 283 -5.87 27.51 7.37
CA ASP A 283 -6.83 27.90 8.39
C ASP A 283 -6.93 26.85 9.52
N ALA A 284 -7.08 25.58 9.14
CA ALA A 284 -7.30 24.51 10.11
C ALA A 284 -6.05 24.23 10.96
N LEU A 285 -4.87 24.28 10.35
CA LEU A 285 -3.61 23.95 11.00
C LEU A 285 -2.86 25.17 11.55
N ALA A 286 -3.32 26.39 11.25
CA ALA A 286 -2.66 27.65 11.62
C ALA A 286 -1.19 27.70 11.17
N ILE A 287 -0.93 27.28 9.92
CA ILE A 287 0.41 27.27 9.32
C ILE A 287 0.84 28.72 9.08
N LYS A 288 2.06 29.06 9.50
CA LYS A 288 2.65 30.40 9.30
C LYS A 288 3.45 30.51 8.00
N GLU A 289 4.20 29.46 7.70
CA GLU A 289 5.09 29.38 6.55
C GLU A 289 5.07 27.95 6.03
N LEU A 290 4.91 27.77 4.72
CA LEU A 290 5.03 26.50 4.00
C LEU A 290 6.03 26.66 2.86
N ARG A 291 6.97 25.72 2.76
CA ARG A 291 7.98 25.68 1.68
C ARG A 291 7.66 24.57 0.70
N LEU A 292 8.05 24.75 -0.57
CA LEU A 292 7.89 23.72 -1.59
C LEU A 292 8.95 22.61 -1.38
N SER A 293 8.53 21.35 -1.46
CA SER A 293 9.41 20.19 -1.58
C SER A 293 9.42 19.67 -3.01
N ASP A 294 10.61 19.32 -3.51
CA ASP A 294 10.78 18.63 -4.79
C ASP A 294 10.51 17.12 -4.72
N GLY A 295 10.52 16.52 -3.53
CA GLY A 295 10.14 15.12 -3.30
C GLY A 295 8.67 14.95 -2.98
N ALA A 296 8.10 13.85 -3.45
CA ALA A 296 6.71 13.44 -3.20
C ALA A 296 6.60 11.90 -3.17
N LEU A 297 5.44 11.35 -3.55
CA LEU A 297 5.12 9.92 -3.50
C LEU A 297 6.15 9.05 -4.23
N ARG A 298 6.49 9.38 -5.48
CA ARG A 298 7.35 8.54 -6.32
C ARG A 298 8.78 8.42 -5.78
N GLU A 299 9.32 9.48 -5.17
CA GLU A 299 10.61 9.42 -4.50
C GLU A 299 10.52 8.51 -3.26
N GLY A 300 9.43 8.58 -2.49
CA GLY A 300 9.18 7.68 -1.37
C GLY A 300 9.11 6.20 -1.76
N VAL A 301 8.39 5.88 -2.84
CA VAL A 301 8.34 4.52 -3.41
C VAL A 301 9.74 4.07 -3.82
N LEU A 302 10.51 4.94 -4.49
CA LEU A 302 11.85 4.63 -4.96
C LEU A 302 12.81 4.30 -3.79
N TYR A 303 12.78 5.09 -2.72
CA TYR A 303 13.58 4.82 -1.52
C TYR A 303 13.10 3.58 -0.76
N GLU A 304 11.80 3.28 -0.74
CA GLU A 304 11.32 2.04 -0.16
C GLU A 304 11.80 0.81 -0.95
N MET A 305 11.78 0.86 -2.28
CA MET A 305 12.33 -0.20 -3.11
C MET A 305 13.81 -0.43 -2.79
N GLU A 306 14.58 0.66 -2.72
CA GLU A 306 16.00 0.65 -2.40
C GLU A 306 16.28 0.04 -1.01
N GLY A 307 15.51 0.45 0.01
CA GLY A 307 15.60 -0.10 1.36
C GLY A 307 15.28 -1.60 1.44
N ARG A 308 14.32 -2.09 0.64
CA ARG A 308 14.01 -3.54 0.55
C ARG A 308 15.20 -4.34 0.02
N PHE A 309 15.98 -3.81 -0.93
CA PHE A 309 17.22 -4.45 -1.39
C PHE A 309 18.31 -4.48 -0.31
N ARG A 310 18.32 -3.50 0.61
CA ARG A 310 19.21 -3.48 1.79
C ARG A 310 18.65 -4.25 3.01
N HIS A 311 17.62 -5.08 2.83
CA HIS A 311 16.93 -5.85 3.87
C HIS A 311 16.24 -5.03 4.97
N GLN A 312 15.89 -3.76 4.69
CA GLN A 312 15.12 -2.91 5.59
C GLN A 312 13.63 -2.97 5.21
N ASP A 313 12.95 -4.06 5.59
CA ASP A 313 11.52 -4.24 5.30
C ASP A 313 10.63 -3.70 6.44
N ILE A 314 9.96 -2.57 6.18
CA ILE A 314 9.06 -1.92 7.14
C ILE A 314 7.89 -2.82 7.57
N ARG A 315 7.48 -3.79 6.73
CA ARG A 315 6.41 -4.74 7.06
C ARG A 315 6.76 -5.61 8.27
N SER A 316 8.05 -5.94 8.43
CA SER A 316 8.55 -6.66 9.60
C SER A 316 8.35 -5.85 10.87
N ARG A 317 8.64 -4.54 10.82
CA ARG A 317 8.40 -3.61 11.92
C ARG A 317 6.91 -3.45 12.23
N THR A 318 6.07 -3.34 11.20
CA THR A 318 4.61 -3.29 11.31
C THR A 318 4.06 -4.53 12.03
N ALA A 319 4.47 -5.74 11.61
CA ALA A 319 4.05 -6.98 12.24
C ALA A 319 4.50 -7.07 13.71
N GLN A 320 5.73 -6.67 14.01
CA GLN A 320 6.24 -6.64 15.39
C GLN A 320 5.48 -5.63 16.26
N SER A 321 5.15 -4.46 15.72
CA SER A 321 4.36 -3.43 16.40
C SER A 321 2.96 -3.94 16.75
N LEU A 322 2.27 -4.58 15.80
CA LEU A 322 0.99 -5.22 16.06
C LEU A 322 1.07 -6.32 17.11
N ALA A 323 2.09 -7.18 17.03
CA ALA A 323 2.31 -8.23 18.01
C ALA A 323 2.49 -7.68 19.42
N ASN A 324 3.18 -6.55 19.56
CA ASN A 324 3.35 -5.86 20.85
C ASN A 324 2.03 -5.22 21.31
N HIS A 325 1.36 -4.49 20.43
CA HIS A 325 0.12 -3.76 20.76
C HIS A 325 -0.98 -4.71 21.24
N TYR A 326 -1.12 -5.86 20.58
CA TYR A 326 -2.13 -6.87 20.92
C TYR A 326 -1.60 -7.98 21.84
N ASN A 327 -0.43 -7.81 22.46
CA ASN A 327 0.16 -8.78 23.40
C ASN A 327 0.14 -10.23 22.88
N ILE A 328 0.50 -10.43 21.61
CA ILE A 328 0.53 -11.76 21.00
C ILE A 328 1.58 -12.62 21.72
N ASP A 329 1.20 -13.88 22.02
CA ASP A 329 2.13 -14.89 22.54
C ASP A 329 3.17 -15.23 21.48
N ARG A 330 4.38 -14.66 21.64
CA ARG A 330 5.48 -14.82 20.70
C ARG A 330 5.98 -16.26 20.61
N GLU A 331 5.94 -17.01 21.70
CA GLU A 331 6.36 -18.41 21.69
C GLU A 331 5.36 -19.27 20.92
N GLN A 332 4.06 -18.96 21.04
CA GLN A 332 3.05 -19.62 20.21
C GLN A 332 3.20 -19.26 18.74
N ALA A 333 3.37 -17.97 18.42
CA ALA A 333 3.58 -17.52 17.05
C ALA A 333 4.81 -18.21 16.42
N ARG A 334 5.92 -18.34 17.17
CA ARG A 334 7.14 -19.04 16.74
C ARG A 334 6.89 -20.52 16.50
N ARG A 335 6.24 -21.24 17.42
CA ARG A 335 5.89 -22.67 17.26
C ARG A 335 5.09 -22.92 15.98
N VAL A 336 4.04 -22.13 15.76
CA VAL A 336 3.20 -22.23 14.55
C VAL A 336 4.04 -21.89 13.31
N LEU A 337 4.91 -20.89 13.37
CA LEU A 337 5.77 -20.49 12.25
C LEU A 337 6.71 -21.63 11.84
N GLU A 338 7.37 -22.28 12.80
CA GLU A 338 8.27 -23.41 12.55
C GLU A 338 7.53 -24.57 11.88
N THR A 339 6.37 -24.98 12.42
CA THR A 339 5.57 -26.06 11.83
C THR A 339 5.04 -25.70 10.44
N THR A 340 4.50 -24.49 10.25
CA THR A 340 3.96 -24.05 8.96
C THR A 340 5.06 -23.96 7.91
N MET A 341 6.23 -23.42 8.25
CA MET A 341 7.33 -23.26 7.29
C MET A 341 8.00 -24.59 6.95
N GLN A 342 8.13 -25.52 7.89
CA GLN A 342 8.58 -26.89 7.60
C GLN A 342 7.69 -27.59 6.56
N MET A 343 6.37 -27.40 6.64
CA MET A 343 5.44 -27.94 5.64
C MET A 343 5.46 -27.12 4.35
N TYR A 344 5.65 -25.79 4.42
CA TYR A 344 5.76 -24.92 3.25
C TYR A 344 6.95 -25.31 2.37
N ASP A 345 8.12 -25.55 2.96
CA ASP A 345 9.34 -25.90 2.21
C ASP A 345 9.16 -27.21 1.44
N GLN A 346 8.46 -28.19 2.05
CA GLN A 346 8.10 -29.46 1.39
C GLN A 346 7.06 -29.26 0.28
N TRP A 347 6.07 -28.40 0.49
CA TRP A 347 5.08 -28.05 -0.53
C TRP A 347 5.74 -27.32 -1.72
N GLU A 348 6.64 -26.37 -1.46
CA GLU A 348 7.39 -25.62 -2.46
C GLU A 348 8.26 -26.54 -3.32
N ALA A 349 8.99 -27.47 -2.69
CA ALA A 349 9.80 -28.46 -3.40
C ALA A 349 8.98 -29.32 -4.38
N GLN A 350 7.74 -29.64 -4.03
CA GLN A 350 6.81 -30.39 -4.88
C GLN A 350 6.08 -29.51 -5.92
N ASN A 351 5.93 -28.21 -5.65
CA ASN A 351 5.12 -27.28 -6.45
C ASN A 351 5.87 -25.98 -6.82
N PRO A 352 7.11 -26.04 -7.36
CA PRO A 352 7.97 -24.86 -7.51
C PRO A 352 7.39 -23.77 -8.43
N LYS A 353 6.53 -24.16 -9.39
CA LYS A 353 5.85 -23.21 -10.30
C LYS A 353 4.73 -22.41 -9.63
N LEU A 354 4.24 -22.86 -8.48
CA LEU A 354 3.18 -22.18 -7.72
C LEU A 354 3.76 -21.33 -6.59
N ALA A 355 5.00 -21.59 -6.20
CA ALA A 355 5.72 -20.82 -5.20
C ALA A 355 5.87 -19.35 -5.64
N ASN A 356 5.71 -18.45 -4.68
CA ASN A 356 5.87 -17.02 -4.87
C ASN A 356 6.46 -16.44 -3.58
N PRO A 357 7.65 -15.81 -3.62
CA PRO A 357 8.29 -15.25 -2.42
C PRO A 357 7.43 -14.24 -1.65
N GLN A 358 6.62 -13.45 -2.36
CA GLN A 358 5.70 -12.50 -1.74
C GLN A 358 4.59 -13.21 -0.96
N LEU A 359 4.03 -14.30 -1.51
CA LEU A 359 3.05 -15.13 -0.79
C LEU A 359 3.67 -15.83 0.41
N ALA A 360 4.92 -16.31 0.28
CA ALA A 360 5.66 -16.91 1.38
C ALA A 360 5.82 -15.92 2.55
N ALA A 361 6.18 -14.67 2.25
CA ALA A 361 6.28 -13.61 3.26
C ALA A 361 4.91 -13.32 3.92
N LEU A 362 3.84 -13.22 3.12
CA LEU A 362 2.47 -13.04 3.64
C LEU A 362 2.02 -14.20 4.53
N LEU A 363 2.38 -15.45 4.19
CA LEU A 363 2.11 -16.60 5.05
C LEU A 363 2.85 -16.47 6.39
N LYS A 364 4.13 -16.09 6.38
CA LYS A 364 4.91 -15.88 7.61
C LYS A 364 4.25 -14.82 8.51
N TRP A 365 3.83 -13.68 7.96
CA TRP A 365 3.12 -12.67 8.76
C TRP A 365 1.72 -13.11 9.21
N ALA A 366 0.98 -13.83 8.37
CA ALA A 366 -0.32 -14.40 8.75
C ALA A 366 -0.18 -15.37 9.93
N VAL A 367 0.87 -16.20 9.95
CA VAL A 367 1.21 -17.04 11.10
C VAL A 367 1.54 -16.19 12.33
N MET A 368 2.44 -15.22 12.19
CA MET A 368 2.86 -14.39 13.32
C MET A 368 1.71 -13.57 13.95
N LEU A 369 0.66 -13.29 13.18
CA LEU A 369 -0.45 -12.44 13.58
C LEU A 369 -1.79 -13.20 13.72
N HIS A 370 -1.81 -14.53 13.63
CA HIS A 370 -3.08 -15.28 13.64
C HIS A 370 -3.87 -15.13 14.95
N GLU A 371 -3.21 -14.85 16.07
CA GLU A 371 -3.81 -14.61 17.40
C GLU A 371 -4.03 -13.11 17.71
N VAL A 372 -3.86 -12.18 16.76
CA VAL A 372 -4.01 -10.73 17.03
C VAL A 372 -5.41 -10.36 17.59
N GLY A 373 -6.44 -11.13 17.23
CA GLY A 373 -7.81 -10.97 17.73
C GLY A 373 -8.12 -11.68 19.04
N LEU A 374 -7.15 -12.34 19.67
CA LEU A 374 -7.38 -13.13 20.90
C LEU A 374 -7.84 -12.24 22.07
N ASN A 375 -7.34 -11.00 22.16
CA ASN A 375 -7.77 -10.03 23.18
C ASN A 375 -9.23 -9.58 23.01
N ILE A 376 -9.83 -9.76 21.82
CA ILE A 376 -11.27 -9.53 21.63
C ILE A 376 -12.04 -10.73 22.17
N ASN A 377 -11.77 -11.93 21.62
CA ASN A 377 -12.34 -13.18 22.10
C ASN A 377 -11.61 -14.39 21.52
N HIS A 378 -11.43 -15.45 22.31
CA HIS A 378 -11.00 -16.75 21.81
C HIS A 378 -12.07 -17.39 20.89
N SER A 379 -13.34 -17.27 21.25
CA SER A 379 -14.45 -17.73 20.41
C SER A 379 -14.54 -16.87 19.15
N GLY A 380 -14.35 -17.49 17.99
CA GLY A 380 -14.35 -16.77 16.72
C GLY A 380 -13.07 -15.96 16.46
N MET A 381 -11.95 -16.26 17.15
CA MET A 381 -10.66 -15.57 17.00
C MET A 381 -10.25 -15.31 15.55
N HIS A 382 -10.38 -16.29 14.65
CA HIS A 382 -10.07 -16.13 13.21
C HIS A 382 -10.84 -14.97 12.54
N ARG A 383 -12.06 -14.67 12.98
CA ARG A 383 -12.84 -13.51 12.50
C ARG A 383 -12.32 -12.21 13.09
N HIS A 384 -12.02 -12.20 14.40
CA HIS A 384 -11.49 -11.03 15.10
C HIS A 384 -10.10 -10.64 14.60
N SER A 385 -9.21 -11.61 14.44
CA SER A 385 -7.87 -11.42 13.89
C SER A 385 -7.94 -10.89 12.46
N ALA A 386 -8.76 -11.52 11.60
CA ALA A 386 -8.97 -11.01 10.24
C ALA A 386 -9.56 -9.60 10.22
N TYR A 387 -10.50 -9.29 11.12
CA TYR A 387 -11.09 -7.94 11.22
C TYR A 387 -10.04 -6.89 11.57
N ILE A 388 -9.17 -7.15 12.56
CA ILE A 388 -8.08 -6.23 12.92
C ILE A 388 -7.14 -6.06 11.72
N LEU A 389 -6.67 -7.15 11.12
CA LEU A 389 -5.72 -7.09 10.00
C LEU A 389 -6.30 -6.40 8.77
N GLN A 390 -7.59 -6.56 8.49
CA GLN A 390 -8.25 -5.96 7.33
C GLN A 390 -8.48 -4.45 7.49
N ASN A 391 -8.65 -3.96 8.73
CA ASN A 391 -9.10 -2.59 9.00
C ASN A 391 -8.05 -1.71 9.71
N SER A 392 -6.90 -2.28 10.11
CA SER A 392 -5.78 -1.50 10.66
C SER A 392 -4.96 -0.87 9.55
N ASP A 393 -4.27 0.23 9.86
CA ASP A 393 -3.21 0.73 8.98
C ASP A 393 -1.96 -0.13 9.13
N LEU A 394 -1.50 -0.71 8.01
CA LEU A 394 -0.33 -1.60 7.97
C LEU A 394 0.77 -0.99 7.10
N PRO A 395 1.66 -0.14 7.64
CA PRO A 395 2.74 0.46 6.87
C PRO A 395 3.56 -0.55 6.06
N GLY A 396 3.76 -0.26 4.77
CA GLY A 396 4.47 -1.09 3.80
C GLY A 396 3.63 -2.18 3.12
N PHE A 397 2.38 -2.38 3.51
CA PHE A 397 1.47 -3.30 2.83
C PHE A 397 0.59 -2.55 1.83
N ASN A 398 0.49 -3.09 0.61
CA ASN A 398 -0.55 -2.65 -0.34
C ASN A 398 -1.92 -3.29 0.01
N GLN A 399 -3.00 -2.82 -0.64
CA GLN A 399 -4.36 -3.28 -0.31
C GLN A 399 -4.57 -4.79 -0.51
N GLU A 400 -4.05 -5.38 -1.59
CA GLU A 400 -4.21 -6.82 -1.85
C GLU A 400 -3.36 -7.67 -0.91
N GLN A 401 -2.14 -7.23 -0.56
CA GLN A 401 -1.29 -7.88 0.42
C GLN A 401 -1.97 -7.94 1.80
N GLN A 402 -2.49 -6.80 2.27
CA GLN A 402 -3.22 -6.72 3.54
C GLN A 402 -4.48 -7.60 3.52
N THR A 403 -5.29 -7.49 2.46
CA THR A 403 -6.53 -8.26 2.32
C THR A 403 -6.25 -9.76 2.23
N LEU A 404 -5.18 -10.16 1.54
CA LEU A 404 -4.79 -11.55 1.47
C LEU A 404 -4.31 -12.07 2.83
N MET A 405 -3.47 -11.33 3.54
CA MET A 405 -3.03 -11.72 4.89
C MET A 405 -4.22 -11.89 5.85
N ALA A 406 -5.16 -10.93 5.84
CA ALA A 406 -6.40 -11.03 6.60
C ALA A 406 -7.24 -12.25 6.16
N THR A 407 -7.28 -12.58 4.87
CA THR A 407 -7.98 -13.75 4.32
C THR A 407 -7.34 -15.07 4.77
N LEU A 408 -6.01 -15.19 4.76
CA LEU A 408 -5.31 -16.36 5.28
C LEU A 408 -5.69 -16.60 6.75
N VAL A 409 -5.62 -15.55 7.57
CA VAL A 409 -6.00 -15.59 8.98
C VAL A 409 -7.51 -15.84 9.14
N ARG A 410 -8.38 -15.31 8.28
CA ARG A 410 -9.83 -15.54 8.34
C ARG A 410 -10.19 -17.02 8.20
N CYS A 411 -9.38 -17.77 7.46
CA CYS A 411 -9.61 -19.18 7.13
C CYS A 411 -8.77 -20.16 7.98
N HIS A 412 -8.00 -19.70 8.97
CA HIS A 412 -7.02 -20.55 9.67
C HIS A 412 -7.60 -21.63 10.61
N ARG A 413 -8.90 -21.60 10.92
CA ARG A 413 -9.58 -22.64 11.72
C ARG A 413 -11.08 -22.67 11.44
N LYS A 414 -11.76 -23.72 11.93
CA LYS A 414 -13.21 -23.97 11.75
C LYS A 414 -13.58 -24.19 10.27
N ALA A 415 -14.89 -24.23 9.97
CA ALA A 415 -15.40 -24.48 8.63
C ALA A 415 -14.93 -23.42 7.62
N ILE A 416 -14.56 -23.87 6.42
CA ILE A 416 -14.07 -23.02 5.34
C ILE A 416 -15.19 -22.82 4.33
N LYS A 417 -15.34 -21.59 3.84
CA LYS A 417 -16.26 -21.26 2.75
C LYS A 417 -15.48 -20.55 1.66
N LEU A 418 -15.14 -21.27 0.59
CA LEU A 418 -14.34 -20.72 -0.51
C LEU A 418 -15.06 -19.60 -1.28
N ASP A 419 -16.40 -19.56 -1.22
CA ASP A 419 -17.22 -18.54 -1.88
C ASP A 419 -17.13 -17.17 -1.20
N GLU A 420 -16.73 -17.12 0.08
CA GLU A 420 -16.53 -15.88 0.83
C GLU A 420 -15.12 -15.28 0.61
N ILE A 421 -14.24 -15.97 -0.16
CA ILE A 421 -12.87 -15.51 -0.41
C ILE A 421 -12.88 -14.35 -1.43
N PRO A 422 -12.26 -13.19 -1.12
CA PRO A 422 -12.16 -12.06 -2.04
C PRO A 422 -11.45 -12.40 -3.36
N ARG A 423 -11.69 -11.57 -4.39
CA ARG A 423 -10.95 -11.64 -5.65
C ARG A 423 -9.68 -10.80 -5.55
N PHE A 424 -8.59 -11.35 -6.07
CA PHE A 424 -7.28 -10.72 -6.12
C PHE A 424 -6.81 -10.63 -7.58
N THR A 425 -6.13 -9.55 -7.92
CA THR A 425 -5.47 -9.35 -9.23
C THR A 425 -4.02 -9.83 -9.17
N LEU A 426 -3.33 -9.61 -8.04
CA LEU A 426 -1.93 -9.97 -7.85
C LEU A 426 -1.73 -11.46 -7.53
N PHE A 427 -2.73 -12.10 -6.93
CA PHE A 427 -2.60 -13.47 -6.39
C PHE A 427 -3.67 -14.42 -6.95
N LYS A 428 -3.24 -15.55 -7.53
CA LYS A 428 -4.18 -16.55 -8.09
C LYS A 428 -4.57 -17.58 -7.03
N LYS A 429 -5.82 -18.06 -7.05
CA LYS A 429 -6.33 -19.10 -6.13
C LYS A 429 -5.40 -20.30 -6.00
N LYS A 430 -4.88 -20.81 -7.12
CA LYS A 430 -3.93 -21.94 -7.14
C LYS A 430 -2.63 -21.71 -6.36
N GLN A 431 -2.25 -20.45 -6.12
CA GLN A 431 -1.04 -20.10 -5.38
C GLN A 431 -1.33 -19.90 -3.88
N PHE A 432 -2.43 -19.22 -3.53
CA PHE A 432 -2.70 -18.89 -2.12
C PHE A 432 -3.58 -19.91 -1.37
N LEU A 433 -4.40 -20.73 -2.06
CA LEU A 433 -5.20 -21.76 -1.37
C LEU A 433 -4.32 -22.78 -0.59
N PRO A 434 -3.18 -23.25 -1.13
CA PRO A 434 -2.22 -24.02 -0.35
C PRO A 434 -1.72 -23.31 0.93
N MET A 435 -1.59 -21.98 0.91
CA MET A 435 -1.16 -21.22 2.08
C MET A 435 -2.19 -21.30 3.21
N ILE A 436 -3.50 -21.33 2.87
CA ILE A 436 -4.57 -21.57 3.84
C ILE A 436 -4.43 -22.96 4.44
N GLN A 437 -4.24 -24.00 3.62
CA GLN A 437 -4.07 -25.38 4.08
C GLN A 437 -2.88 -25.51 5.04
N LEU A 438 -1.72 -24.94 4.69
CA LEU A 438 -0.51 -24.94 5.52
C LEU A 438 -0.70 -24.20 6.85
N LEU A 439 -1.33 -23.02 6.83
CA LEU A 439 -1.60 -22.25 8.04
C LEU A 439 -2.54 -23.00 8.98
N ARG A 440 -3.60 -23.63 8.45
CA ARG A 440 -4.55 -24.42 9.24
C ARG A 440 -3.88 -25.59 9.95
N LEU A 441 -3.09 -26.36 9.21
CA LEU A 441 -2.35 -27.50 9.76
C LEU A 441 -1.32 -27.05 10.80
N GLY A 442 -0.57 -25.98 10.52
CA GLY A 442 0.44 -25.47 11.45
C GLY A 442 -0.16 -24.94 12.75
N VAL A 443 -1.31 -24.25 12.69
CA VAL A 443 -2.02 -23.79 13.89
C VAL A 443 -2.56 -24.98 14.68
N LEU A 444 -3.22 -25.93 14.00
CA LEU A 444 -3.84 -27.10 14.63
C LEU A 444 -2.82 -27.94 15.40
N LEU A 445 -1.67 -28.25 14.80
CA LEU A 445 -0.61 -29.04 15.43
C LEU A 445 0.00 -28.36 16.67
N ASN A 446 -0.29 -27.08 16.87
CA ASN A 446 0.18 -26.30 18.01
C ASN A 446 -0.96 -25.88 18.96
N ASN A 447 -2.14 -26.50 18.89
CA ASN A 447 -3.29 -26.20 19.76
C ASN A 447 -2.96 -26.30 21.26
N GLN A 448 -2.08 -27.23 21.65
CA GLN A 448 -1.70 -27.48 23.05
C GLN A 448 -0.66 -26.47 23.60
N ARG A 449 -0.23 -25.51 22.78
CA ARG A 449 0.70 -24.43 23.13
C ARG A 449 2.00 -24.95 23.73
N GLN A 450 2.31 -24.62 24.99
CA GLN A 450 3.53 -25.05 25.68
C GLN A 450 3.57 -26.57 25.92
N ALA A 451 2.41 -27.24 25.91
CA ALA A 451 2.31 -28.68 26.08
C ALA A 451 2.35 -29.44 24.74
N THR A 452 2.52 -28.75 23.61
CA THR A 452 2.62 -29.39 22.29
C THR A 452 3.83 -30.33 22.22
N THR A 453 3.57 -31.60 21.94
CA THR A 453 4.59 -32.55 21.49
C THR A 453 4.88 -32.31 20.02
N THR A 454 6.08 -31.83 19.68
CA THR A 454 6.49 -31.69 18.28
C THR A 454 6.97 -33.05 17.75
N PRO A 455 6.43 -33.56 16.63
CA PRO A 455 6.92 -34.81 16.06
C PRO A 455 8.37 -34.63 15.55
N PRO A 456 9.29 -35.59 15.77
CA PRO A 456 10.66 -35.51 15.28
C PRO A 456 10.75 -35.44 13.75
N THR A 457 9.81 -36.07 13.04
CA THR A 457 9.66 -36.00 11.59
C THR A 457 8.21 -35.70 11.25
N LEU A 458 7.99 -34.86 10.22
CA LEU A 458 6.67 -34.58 9.67
C LEU A 458 6.81 -34.44 8.16
N THR A 459 6.31 -35.42 7.42
CA THR A 459 6.44 -35.46 5.96
C THR A 459 5.12 -35.07 5.30
N LEU A 460 5.14 -34.10 4.40
CA LEU A 460 4.02 -33.67 3.58
C LEU A 460 4.22 -34.13 2.15
N THR A 461 3.29 -34.93 1.63
CA THR A 461 3.20 -35.28 0.21
C THR A 461 1.93 -34.67 -0.40
N THR A 462 2.06 -34.03 -1.55
CA THR A 462 0.95 -33.31 -2.20
C THR A 462 0.70 -33.82 -3.61
N GLU A 463 -0.53 -34.23 -3.87
CA GLU A 463 -1.05 -34.48 -5.23
C GLU A 463 -2.18 -33.49 -5.49
N ALA A 464 -1.84 -32.35 -6.11
CA ALA A 464 -2.72 -31.20 -6.23
C ALA A 464 -3.29 -30.75 -4.86
N HIS A 465 -4.58 -30.97 -4.61
CA HIS A 465 -5.26 -30.62 -3.36
C HIS A 465 -5.52 -31.83 -2.45
N HIS A 466 -5.01 -33.01 -2.81
CA HIS A 466 -5.00 -34.20 -1.97
C HIS A 466 -3.66 -34.33 -1.26
N TRP A 467 -3.64 -34.03 0.04
CA TRP A 467 -2.41 -33.97 0.83
C TRP A 467 -2.36 -35.14 1.78
N THR A 468 -1.16 -35.70 1.94
CA THR A 468 -0.89 -36.74 2.94
C THR A 468 0.13 -36.20 3.94
N LEU A 469 -0.23 -36.19 5.23
CA LEU A 469 0.71 -35.97 6.33
C LEU A 469 1.11 -37.32 6.91
N CYS A 470 2.42 -37.59 6.90
CA CYS A 470 3.02 -38.77 7.50
C CYS A 470 3.75 -38.38 8.79
N PHE A 471 3.34 -39.00 9.89
CA PHE A 471 3.90 -38.87 11.22
C PHE A 471 4.84 -40.04 11.52
N PRO A 472 5.68 -39.96 12.57
CA PRO A 472 6.50 -41.08 12.99
C PRO A 472 5.66 -42.32 13.34
N HIS A 473 6.28 -43.49 13.29
CA HIS A 473 5.66 -44.74 13.69
C HIS A 473 5.09 -44.65 15.11
N ASP A 474 3.83 -45.07 15.31
CA ASP A 474 3.13 -45.12 16.59
C ASP A 474 3.08 -43.76 17.35
N TRP A 475 3.18 -42.63 16.64
CA TRP A 475 3.19 -41.31 17.26
C TRP A 475 1.84 -40.93 17.89
N PHE A 476 0.73 -41.33 17.29
CA PHE A 476 -0.61 -41.00 17.79
C PHE A 476 -1.02 -41.82 19.00
N SER A 477 -0.34 -42.93 19.32
CA SER A 477 -0.58 -43.69 20.55
C SER A 477 -0.31 -42.85 21.81
N GLN A 478 0.61 -41.89 21.70
CA GLN A 478 0.95 -40.93 22.76
C GLN A 478 0.34 -39.53 22.54
N ASN A 479 -0.28 -39.27 21.38
CA ASN A 479 -0.78 -37.95 20.98
C ASN A 479 -2.22 -38.00 20.43
N SER A 480 -3.10 -38.75 21.10
CA SER A 480 -4.47 -39.02 20.66
C SER A 480 -5.34 -37.78 20.45
N LEU A 481 -5.14 -36.70 21.23
CA LEU A 481 -5.86 -35.43 21.03
C LEU A 481 -5.53 -34.77 19.69
N VAL A 482 -4.28 -34.89 19.22
CA VAL A 482 -3.86 -34.36 17.92
C VAL A 482 -4.52 -35.14 16.78
N LEU A 483 -4.66 -36.46 16.94
CA LEU A 483 -5.39 -37.28 15.97
C LEU A 483 -6.86 -36.82 15.85
N LEU A 484 -7.55 -36.61 16.97
CA LEU A 484 -8.94 -36.11 16.96
C LEU A 484 -9.06 -34.73 16.29
N ASP A 485 -8.11 -33.83 16.52
CA ASP A 485 -8.06 -32.53 15.85
C ASP A 485 -7.87 -32.70 14.33
N LEU A 486 -6.95 -33.58 13.91
CA LEU A 486 -6.69 -33.87 12.49
C LEU A 486 -7.89 -34.55 11.80
N GLU A 487 -8.55 -35.50 12.45
CA GLU A 487 -9.80 -36.10 11.95
C GLU A 487 -10.88 -35.03 11.76
N LYS A 488 -10.96 -34.05 12.68
CA LYS A 488 -11.88 -32.93 12.51
C LYS A 488 -11.50 -32.05 11.33
N GLU A 489 -10.21 -31.88 11.08
CA GLU A 489 -9.69 -31.14 9.92
C GLU A 489 -9.96 -31.87 8.60
N GLN A 490 -9.87 -33.21 8.57
CA GLN A 490 -10.29 -34.02 7.42
C GLN A 490 -11.75 -33.74 7.06
N GLN A 491 -12.67 -33.74 8.05
CA GLN A 491 -14.08 -33.39 7.84
C GLN A 491 -14.26 -31.97 7.29
N TYR A 492 -13.43 -31.00 7.72
CA TYR A 492 -13.48 -29.65 7.15
C TYR A 492 -13.03 -29.63 5.68
N TRP A 493 -12.03 -30.43 5.30
CA TRP A 493 -11.55 -30.50 3.92
C TRP A 493 -12.52 -31.22 3.00
N GLU A 494 -13.18 -32.28 3.46
CA GLU A 494 -14.24 -32.98 2.71
C GLU A 494 -15.40 -32.06 2.32
N SER A 495 -15.66 -31.01 3.12
CA SER A 495 -16.67 -29.99 2.80
C SER A 495 -16.24 -29.00 1.71
N VAL A 496 -14.98 -29.04 1.28
CA VAL A 496 -14.39 -28.17 0.27
C VAL A 496 -14.08 -28.97 -0.99
N THR A 497 -14.76 -28.64 -2.09
CA THR A 497 -14.61 -29.38 -3.36
C THR A 497 -13.15 -29.47 -3.80
N GLY A 498 -12.67 -30.71 -3.93
CA GLY A 498 -11.32 -31.04 -4.39
C GLY A 498 -10.25 -31.08 -3.29
N TRP A 499 -10.56 -30.73 -2.04
CA TRP A 499 -9.61 -30.87 -0.93
C TRP A 499 -9.74 -32.25 -0.30
N TRP A 500 -8.59 -32.86 0.00
CA TRP A 500 -8.55 -34.13 0.75
C TRP A 500 -7.31 -34.15 1.64
N LEU A 501 -7.50 -34.52 2.91
CA LEU A 501 -6.40 -34.71 3.86
C LEU A 501 -6.34 -36.18 4.26
N LYS A 502 -5.18 -36.80 4.09
CA LYS A 502 -4.89 -38.16 4.54
C LYS A 502 -3.84 -38.12 5.64
N ILE A 503 -4.10 -38.81 6.74
CA ILE A 503 -3.16 -38.97 7.84
C ILE A 503 -2.56 -40.38 7.77
N LYS A 504 -1.24 -40.48 7.96
CA LYS A 504 -0.48 -41.74 8.01
C LYS A 504 0.56 -41.69 9.12
N GLU A 505 0.98 -42.87 9.58
CA GLU A 505 2.21 -43.06 10.34
C GLU A 505 3.22 -43.83 9.48
N GLU A 506 4.51 -43.65 9.75
CA GLU A 506 5.58 -44.45 9.16
C GLU A 506 5.40 -45.93 9.51
N ASP A 507 5.77 -46.81 8.58
CA ASP A 507 5.80 -48.26 8.83
C ASP A 507 6.80 -48.58 9.95
N ALA A 508 6.60 -49.71 10.65
CA ALA A 508 7.47 -50.12 11.74
C ALA A 508 8.94 -50.14 11.29
N PRO A 509 9.88 -49.59 12.08
CA PRO A 509 11.29 -49.59 11.71
C PRO A 509 11.75 -51.05 11.54
N VAL A 510 12.35 -51.35 10.40
CA VAL A 510 12.98 -52.66 10.16
C VAL A 510 14.18 -52.76 11.08
N ILE A 511 14.02 -53.43 12.22
CA ILE A 511 15.14 -53.74 13.11
C ILE A 511 16.04 -54.71 12.34
N ALA A 512 17.19 -54.22 11.87
CA ALA A 512 18.23 -55.08 11.31
C ALA A 512 18.68 -56.04 12.43
N ALA A 513 18.38 -57.32 12.24
CA ALA A 513 18.68 -58.41 13.16
C ALA A 513 20.18 -58.67 13.30
#